data_AF-A0A975D8I0-F1
#
_entry.id   AF-A0A975D8I0-F1
#
_cell.length_a   1.000
_cell.length_b   1.000
_cell.length_c   1.000
_cell.angle_alpha   90.00
_cell.angle_beta   90.00
_cell.angle_gamma   90.00
#
_symmetry.space_group_name_H-M   'P 1'
#
loop_
_entity.id
_entity.type
_entity.pdbx_description
1 polymer ?
#
loop_
_entity_poly.entity_id
_entity_poly.type
_entity_poly.pdbx_seq_one_letter_code
_entity_poly.pdbx_strand_id
1 'polypeptide(L)'
;MPLGPGRSRLLTHAERANPILQLPAMHRLRALDPDVQACLCDLLLDLQCDARLRAKASWDAHKPPMAAYWAAVGVYSGHIARLLRRNAKSDGERQPDLFGKAA
;
A
#
# COMPACT_ATOMS: atom_id res chain seq x y z
N MET A 1 27.82 -16.35 -13.57
CA MET A 1 27.51 -16.01 -12.16
C MET A 1 26.07 -15.52 -12.12
N PRO A 2 25.09 -16.31 -11.62
CA PRO A 2 23.69 -15.90 -11.65
C PRO A 2 23.40 -14.97 -10.47
N LEU A 3 22.70 -13.86 -10.75
CA LEU A 3 22.23 -12.89 -9.76
C LEU A 3 21.00 -13.47 -9.03
N GLY A 4 21.04 -13.53 -7.69
CA GLY A 4 20.01 -14.15 -6.85
C GLY A 4 18.64 -13.45 -6.84
N PRO A 5 17.61 -14.10 -6.27
CA PRO A 5 16.21 -13.71 -6.43
C PRO A 5 15.84 -12.51 -5.56
N GLY A 6 14.91 -11.70 -6.07
CA GLY A 6 14.06 -10.82 -5.26
C GLY A 6 14.75 -9.66 -4.55
N ARG A 7 15.00 -8.55 -5.25
CA ARG A 7 15.23 -7.25 -4.61
C ARG A 7 13.96 -6.82 -3.89
N SER A 8 13.84 -7.20 -2.63
CA SER A 8 12.90 -6.61 -1.68
C SER A 8 13.23 -5.13 -1.53
N ARG A 9 12.58 -4.27 -2.33
CA ARG A 9 12.78 -2.82 -2.22
C ARG A 9 12.42 -2.39 -0.80
N LEU A 10 13.40 -1.81 -0.11
CA LEU A 10 13.21 -1.24 1.21
C LEU A 10 12.17 -0.11 1.12
N LEU A 11 11.34 0.00 2.15
CA LEU A 11 10.41 1.13 2.29
C LEU A 11 11.22 2.43 2.34
N THR A 12 10.73 3.46 1.64
CA THR A 12 11.31 4.81 1.70
C THR A 12 11.25 5.36 3.12
N HIS A 13 12.04 6.39 3.44
CA HIS A 13 11.99 7.02 4.77
C HIS A 13 10.57 7.47 5.16
N ALA A 14 9.83 8.07 4.23
CA ALA A 14 8.45 8.50 4.44
C ALA A 14 7.50 7.32 4.71
N GLU A 15 7.73 6.16 4.07
CA GLU A 15 6.96 4.95 4.34
C GLU A 15 7.34 4.31 5.68
N ARG A 16 8.62 4.33 6.07
CA ARG A 16 9.09 3.83 7.38
C ARG A 16 8.58 4.66 8.54
N ALA A 17 8.53 5.98 8.37
CA ALA A 17 8.06 6.93 9.38
C ALA A 17 6.52 6.96 9.52
N ASN A 18 5.78 6.25 8.66
CA ASN A 18 4.33 6.17 8.77
C ASN A 18 3.93 5.22 9.92
N PRO A 19 3.39 5.71 11.04
CA PRO A 19 3.05 4.86 12.17
C PRO A 19 1.97 3.83 11.83
N ILE A 20 1.09 4.10 10.85
CA ILE A 20 0.04 3.19 10.43
C ILE A 20 0.62 1.90 9.84
N LEU A 21 1.71 1.99 9.07
CA LEU A 21 2.34 0.81 8.47
C LEU A 21 3.05 -0.09 9.49
N GLN A 22 3.35 0.45 10.69
CA GLN A 22 3.98 -0.28 11.79
C GLN A 22 2.95 -0.98 12.69
N LEU A 23 1.65 -0.75 12.50
CA LEU A 23 0.62 -1.36 13.34
C LEU A 23 0.58 -2.88 13.12
N PRO A 24 0.51 -3.69 14.20
CA PRO A 24 0.36 -5.14 14.08
C PRO A 24 -0.88 -5.55 13.26
N ALA A 25 -1.94 -4.73 13.29
CA ALA A 25 -3.14 -4.94 12.50
C ALA A 25 -2.89 -4.97 10.98
N MET A 26 -1.79 -4.38 10.48
CA MET A 26 -1.43 -4.44 9.06
C MET A 26 -1.14 -5.86 8.58
N HIS A 27 -0.76 -6.78 9.48
CA HIS A 27 -0.64 -8.20 9.12
C HIS A 27 -1.97 -8.82 8.68
N ARG A 28 -3.09 -8.38 9.25
CA ARG A 28 -4.43 -8.91 8.88
C ARG A 28 -4.84 -8.48 7.48
N LEU A 29 -4.63 -7.20 7.17
CA LEU A 29 -4.87 -6.64 5.83
C LEU A 29 -4.05 -7.35 4.75
N ARG A 30 -2.81 -7.72 5.08
CA ARG A 30 -1.91 -8.50 4.22
C ARG A 30 -2.30 -9.95 4.02
N ALA A 31 -3.14 -10.49 4.91
CA ALA A 31 -3.60 -11.88 4.88
C ALA A 31 -4.99 -12.04 4.25
N LEU A 32 -5.62 -10.95 3.80
CA LEU A 32 -6.87 -11.00 3.05
C LEU A 32 -6.67 -11.69 1.70
N ASP A 33 -7.74 -12.22 1.11
CA ASP A 33 -7.69 -12.78 -0.24
C ASP A 33 -7.21 -11.74 -1.26
N PRO A 34 -6.46 -12.14 -2.31
CA PRO A 34 -5.91 -11.22 -3.30
C PRO A 34 -6.95 -10.29 -3.95
N ASP A 35 -8.14 -10.82 -4.25
CA ASP A 35 -9.23 -10.04 -4.84
C ASP A 35 -9.77 -8.98 -3.87
N VAL A 36 -9.84 -9.31 -2.59
CA VAL A 36 -10.23 -8.37 -1.53
C VAL A 36 -9.16 -7.30 -1.33
N GLN A 37 -7.88 -7.69 -1.38
CA GLN A 37 -6.77 -6.74 -1.34
C GLN A 37 -6.79 -5.79 -2.54
N ALA A 38 -7.13 -6.28 -3.73
CA ALA A 38 -7.24 -5.48 -4.94
C ALA A 38 -8.39 -4.47 -4.83
N CYS A 39 -9.59 -4.94 -4.46
CA CYS A 39 -10.75 -4.07 -4.22
C CYS A 39 -10.46 -2.98 -3.18
N LEU A 40 -9.84 -3.35 -2.06
CA LEU A 40 -9.44 -2.39 -1.04
C LEU A 40 -8.36 -1.42 -1.53
N CYS A 41 -7.41 -1.89 -2.35
CA CYS A 41 -6.40 -1.04 -2.97
C CYS A 41 -7.05 0.04 -3.85
N ASP A 42 -8.03 -0.33 -4.67
CA ASP A 42 -8.71 0.60 -5.56
C ASP A 42 -9.50 1.65 -4.76
N LEU A 43 -10.25 1.23 -3.74
CA LEU A 43 -10.94 2.15 -2.83
C LEU A 43 -9.98 3.13 -2.15
N LEU A 44 -8.81 2.67 -1.70
CA LEU A 44 -7.81 3.53 -1.05
C LEU A 44 -7.17 4.52 -2.03
N LEU A 45 -7.03 4.16 -3.30
CA LEU A 45 -6.54 5.06 -4.34
C LEU A 45 -7.59 6.13 -4.69
N ASP A 46 -8.86 5.74 -4.77
CA ASP A 46 -9.97 6.69 -4.94
C ASP A 46 -10.05 7.67 -3.77
N LEU A 47 -9.95 7.17 -2.54
CA LEU A 47 -9.89 8.00 -1.34
C LEU A 47 -8.67 8.94 -1.36
N GLN A 48 -7.51 8.48 -1.84
CA GLN A 48 -6.35 9.35 -2.00
C GLN A 48 -6.63 10.50 -2.98
N CYS A 49 -7.26 10.20 -4.11
CA CYS A 49 -7.60 11.21 -5.12
C CYS A 49 -8.58 12.24 -4.56
N ASP A 50 -9.68 11.80 -3.94
CA ASP A 50 -10.67 12.68 -3.31
C ASP A 50 -10.03 13.53 -2.19
N ALA A 51 -9.21 12.93 -1.33
CA ALA A 51 -8.52 13.65 -0.27
C ALA A 51 -7.58 14.74 -0.80
N ARG A 52 -6.88 14.52 -1.92
CA ARG A 52 -6.04 15.55 -2.56
C ARG A 52 -6.88 16.72 -3.07
N LEU A 53 -8.02 16.46 -3.69
CA LEU A 53 -8.94 17.49 -4.16
C LEU A 53 -9.47 18.32 -2.98
N ARG A 54 -9.88 17.66 -1.89
CA ARG A 54 -10.36 18.33 -0.67
C ARG A 54 -9.28 19.12 0.06
N ALA A 55 -8.04 18.61 0.07
CA ALA A 55 -6.90 19.34 0.61
C ALA A 55 -6.67 20.64 -0.16
N LYS A 56 -6.67 20.58 -1.50
CA LYS A 56 -6.56 21.76 -2.36
C LYS A 56 -7.72 22.73 -2.14
N ALA A 57 -8.96 22.25 -2.15
CA ALA A 57 -10.13 23.10 -1.89
C ALA A 57 -10.07 23.76 -0.49
N SER A 58 -9.58 23.04 0.52
CA SER A 58 -9.41 23.59 1.87
C SER A 58 -8.31 24.64 1.93
N TRP A 59 -7.22 24.48 1.18
CA TRP A 59 -6.20 25.51 1.03
C TRP A 59 -6.75 26.75 0.35
N ASP A 60 -7.43 26.58 -0.79
CA ASP A 60 -8.03 27.67 -1.55
C ASP A 60 -9.09 28.42 -0.72
N ALA A 61 -9.80 27.71 0.17
CA ALA A 61 -10.78 28.27 1.11
C ALA A 61 -10.16 28.83 2.41
N HIS A 62 -8.83 28.96 2.50
CA HIS A 62 -8.12 29.48 3.67
C HIS A 62 -8.39 28.68 4.98
N LYS A 63 -8.49 27.35 4.87
CA LYS A 63 -8.67 26.42 6.01
C LYS A 63 -7.44 25.51 6.21
N PRO A 64 -6.31 26.04 6.71
CA PRO A 64 -5.05 25.30 6.79
C PRO A 64 -5.13 23.98 7.59
N PRO A 65 -5.77 23.91 8.78
CA PRO A 65 -5.87 22.65 9.52
C PRO A 65 -6.62 21.56 8.75
N MET A 66 -7.69 21.95 8.04
CA MET A 66 -8.49 21.01 7.26
C MET A 66 -7.72 20.54 6.02
N ALA A 67 -6.95 21.45 5.39
CA ALA A 67 -6.08 21.10 4.28
C ALA A 67 -4.99 20.11 4.69
N ALA A 68 -4.36 20.32 5.86
CA ALA A 68 -3.38 19.40 6.43
C ALA A 68 -4.01 18.03 6.77
N TYR A 69 -5.21 18.02 7.34
CA TYR A 69 -5.97 16.79 7.61
C TYR A 69 -6.19 15.98 6.32
N TRP A 70 -6.75 16.60 5.28
CA TRP A 70 -7.00 15.92 4.01
C TRP A 70 -5.70 15.48 3.32
N ALA A 71 -4.62 16.26 3.42
CA ALA A 71 -3.32 15.86 2.92
C ALA A 71 -2.80 14.59 3.64
N ALA A 72 -2.92 14.52 4.97
CA ALA A 72 -2.54 13.36 5.75
C ALA A 72 -3.36 12.11 5.36
N VAL A 73 -4.68 12.27 5.21
CA VAL A 73 -5.57 11.19 4.71
C VAL A 73 -5.06 10.68 3.36
N GLY A 74 -4.78 11.57 2.40
CA GLY A 74 -4.29 11.18 1.08
C GLY A 74 -2.94 10.45 1.11
N VAL A 75 -2.02 10.87 1.98
CA VAL A 75 -0.72 10.20 2.17
C VAL A 75 -0.92 8.80 2.74
N TYR A 76 -1.69 8.66 3.82
CA TYR A 76 -1.88 7.39 4.50
C TYR A 76 -2.63 6.37 3.63
N SER A 77 -3.71 6.77 2.94
CA SER A 77 -4.42 5.88 2.02
C SER A 77 -3.51 5.35 0.92
N GLY A 78 -2.66 6.20 0.33
CA GLY A 78 -1.69 5.77 -0.68
C GLY A 78 -0.63 4.82 -0.17
N HIS A 79 -0.14 5.06 1.04
CA HIS A 79 0.83 4.17 1.69
C HIS A 79 0.25 2.78 1.95
N ILE A 80 -1.00 2.70 2.41
CA ILE A 80 -1.70 1.42 2.63
C ILE A 80 -1.93 0.72 1.29
N ALA A 81 -2.43 1.42 0.27
CA ALA A 81 -2.67 0.86 -1.06
C ALA A 81 -1.40 0.27 -1.69
N ARG A 82 -0.27 0.97 -1.57
CA ARG A 82 1.02 0.49 -2.07
C ARG A 82 1.49 -0.77 -1.34
N LEU A 83 1.25 -0.87 -0.03
CA LEU A 83 1.58 -2.05 0.75
C LEU A 83 0.76 -3.26 0.30
N LEU A 84 -0.55 -3.09 0.07
CA LEU A 84 -1.42 -4.16 -0.44
C LEU A 84 -1.01 -4.63 -1.85
N ARG A 85 -0.68 -3.69 -2.74
CA ARG A 85 -0.20 -4.03 -4.09
C ARG A 85 1.11 -4.84 -4.09
N ARG A 86 1.97 -4.65 -3.09
CA ARG A 86 3.21 -5.43 -2.95
C ARG A 86 2.92 -6.89 -2.64
N ASN A 87 1.92 -7.16 -1.81
CA ASN A 87 1.54 -8.51 -1.43
C ASN A 87 0.97 -9.31 -2.61
N ALA A 88 0.12 -8.69 -3.42
CA ALA A 88 -0.40 -9.31 -4.64
C ALA A 88 0.73 -9.71 -5.62
N LYS A 89 1.80 -8.90 -5.72
CA LYS A 89 2.96 -9.24 -6.56
C LYS A 89 3.80 -10.38 -5.99
N SER A 90 3.95 -10.48 -4.66
CA SER A 90 4.72 -11.57 -4.05
C SER A 90 4.03 -12.92 -4.16
N ASP A 91 2.69 -12.98 -4.16
CA ASP A 91 1.97 -14.24 -4.38
C ASP A 91 1.95 -14.65 -5.85
N GLY A 92 1.92 -13.70 -6.80
CA GLY A 92 2.04 -13.99 -8.23
C GLY A 92 3.41 -14.51 -8.66
N GLU A 93 4.44 -14.40 -7.81
CA GLU A 93 5.80 -14.91 -8.04
C GLU A 93 6.11 -16.18 -7.22
N ARG A 94 5.10 -16.81 -6.61
CA ARG A 94 5.20 -18.23 -6.21
C ARG A 94 5.08 -19.10 -7.46
N GLN A 95 6.22 -19.31 -8.11
CA GLN A 95 6.41 -20.37 -9.09
C GLN A 95 5.95 -21.71 -8.47
N PRO A 96 5.08 -22.51 -9.12
CA PRO A 96 4.78 -23.84 -8.62
C PRO A 96 6.09 -24.63 -8.59
N ASP A 97 6.42 -25.14 -7.42
CA ASP A 97 7.61 -25.95 -7.17
C ASP A 97 7.64 -27.09 -8.20
N LEU A 98 8.57 -27.00 -9.15
CA LEU A 98 8.84 -28.00 -10.19
C LEU A 98 9.43 -29.31 -9.61
N PHE A 99 9.22 -29.60 -8.33
CA PHE A 99 9.77 -30.76 -7.64
C PHE A 99 8.74 -31.48 -6.76
N GLY A 100 8.26 -32.61 -7.27
CA GLY A 100 7.62 -33.70 -6.53
C GLY A 100 6.48 -34.33 -7.35
N LYS A 101 6.59 -35.51 -7.98
CA LYS A 101 7.50 -36.65 -7.84
C LYS A 101 7.63 -37.36 -9.20
N ALA A 102 8.84 -37.85 -9.49
CA ALA A 102 9.04 -39.03 -10.32
C ALA A 102 9.38 -40.23 -9.40
N ALA A 103 8.99 -41.41 -9.86
CA ALA A 103 9.09 -42.75 -9.25
C ALA A 103 7.98 -43.14 -8.26
#